data_AF-A0A2G0W743-F1
#
_entry.id   AF-A0A2G0W743-F1
#
_cell.length_a   1.000
_cell.length_b   1.000
_cell.length_c   1.000
_cell.angle_alpha   90.00
_cell.angle_beta   90.00
_cell.angle_gamma   90.00
#
_symmetry.space_group_name_H-M   'P 1'
#
loop_
_entity.id
_entity.type
_entity.pdbx_description
1 polymer ?
#
loop_
_entity_poly.entity_id
_entity_poly.type
_entity_poly.pdbx_seq_one_letter_code
_entity_poly.pdbx_strand_id
1 'polypeptide(L)' 'MTKTTLEQDLQRVSDLLRCAVATAYESSDHLTGQKRDLAFSVVHLVEIAQGLVERSLVGVETI' A
#
# COMPACT_ATOMS: atom_id res chain seq x y z
N MET A 1 -10.73 9.69 22.94
CA MET A 1 -10.94 8.41 22.21
C MET A 1 -9.58 7.89 21.81
N THR A 2 -9.09 6.85 22.47
CA THR A 2 -7.85 6.18 22.06
C THR A 2 -8.16 5.35 20.82
N LYS A 3 -7.67 5.79 19.66
CA LYS A 3 -7.71 5.03 18.40
C LYS A 3 -7.22 3.60 18.69
N THR A 4 -7.96 2.57 18.25
CA THR A 4 -7.58 1.19 18.62
C THR A 4 -6.20 0.87 18.04
N THR A 5 -5.40 0.03 18.72
CA THR A 5 -4.05 -0.30 18.23
C THR A 5 -4.10 -0.89 16.82
N LEU A 6 -5.13 -1.68 16.51
CA LEU A 6 -5.36 -2.22 15.17
C LEU A 6 -5.60 -1.13 14.12
N GLU A 7 -6.47 -0.15 14.40
CA GLU A 7 -6.73 0.96 13.48
C GLU A 7 -5.45 1.80 13.24
N GLN A 8 -4.65 2.02 14.29
CA GLN A 8 -3.36 2.70 14.19
C GLN A 8 -2.36 1.91 13.34
N ASP A 9 -2.28 0.60 13.54
CA ASP A 9 -1.40 -0.30 12.77
C ASP A 9 -1.84 -0.34 11.29
N LEU A 10 -3.14 -0.46 11.01
CA LEU A 10 -3.67 -0.44 9.64
C LEU A 10 -3.40 0.89 8.94
N GLN A 11 -3.55 2.02 9.64
CA GLN A 11 -3.20 3.33 9.11
C GLN A 11 -1.70 3.41 8.78
N ARG A 12 -0.85 2.91 9.67
CA ARG A 12 0.60 2.88 9.46
C ARG A 12 0.97 1.99 8.26
N VAL A 13 0.32 0.85 8.10
CA VAL A 13 0.50 -0.02 6.93
C VAL A 13 0.09 0.73 5.66
N SER A 14 -1.05 1.43 5.65
CA SER A 14 -1.47 2.24 4.50
C SER A 14 -0.43 3.28 4.08
N ASP A 15 0.20 3.95 5.06
CA ASP A 15 1.28 4.91 4.79
C ASP A 15 2.54 4.23 4.25
N LEU A 16 2.92 3.07 4.79
CA LEU A 16 4.04 2.28 4.26
C LEU A 16 3.80 1.81 2.82
N LEU A 17 2.57 1.39 2.50
CA LEU A 17 2.18 1.00 1.15
C LEU A 17 2.29 2.19 0.18
N ARG A 18 1.90 3.40 0.59
CA ARG A 18 2.09 4.62 -0.22
C ARG A 18 3.58 4.88 -0.51
N CYS A 19 4.44 4.72 0.49
CA CYS A 19 5.90 4.84 0.30
C CYS A 19 6.44 3.75 -0.65
N ALA A 20 5.94 2.51 -0.57
CA ALA A 20 6.35 1.43 -1.46
C ALA A 20 5.98 1.72 -2.93
N VAL A 21 4.78 2.26 -3.17
CA VAL A 21 4.35 2.69 -4.51
C VAL A 21 5.27 3.79 -5.05
N ALA A 22 5.54 4.84 -4.27
CA ALA A 22 6.43 5.93 -4.67
C ALA A 22 7.83 5.41 -5.01
N THR A 23 8.36 4.48 -4.19
CA THR A 23 9.66 3.85 -4.42
C THR A 23 9.66 3.03 -5.71
N ALA A 24 8.59 2.26 -5.99
CA ALA A 24 8.48 1.47 -7.20
C ALA A 24 8.39 2.33 -8.46
N TYR A 25 7.61 3.43 -8.42
CA TYR A 25 7.54 4.40 -9.52
C TYR A 25 8.90 5.03 -9.79
N GLU A 26 9.55 5.59 -8.78
CA GLU A 26 10.88 6.21 -8.91
C GLU A 26 11.93 5.21 -9.43
N SER A 27 11.88 3.97 -8.93
CA SER A 27 12.77 2.90 -9.42
C SER A 27 12.50 2.55 -10.88
N SER A 28 11.26 2.69 -11.34
CA SER A 28 10.85 2.34 -12.70
C SER A 28 11.29 3.37 -13.75
N ASP A 29 11.54 4.61 -13.37
CA ASP A 29 11.86 5.71 -14.30
C ASP A 29 13.13 5.46 -15.13
N HIS A 30 14.10 4.74 -14.55
CA HIS A 30 15.36 4.39 -15.20
C HIS A 30 15.36 2.96 -15.78
N LEU A 31 14.25 2.23 -15.68
CA LEU A 31 14.11 0.85 -16.15
C LEU A 31 13.34 0.77 -17.47
N THR A 32 13.62 -0.26 -18.26
CA THR A 32 12.89 -0.55 -19.52
C THR A 32 12.65 -2.05 -19.67
N GLY A 33 11.70 -2.40 -20.55
CA GLY A 33 11.29 -3.79 -20.80
C GLY A 33 10.83 -4.51 -19.53
N GLN A 34 11.15 -5.80 -19.43
CA GLN A 34 10.66 -6.68 -18.35
C GLN A 34 10.98 -6.17 -16.94
N LYS A 35 12.08 -5.43 -16.74
CA LYS A 35 12.42 -4.87 -15.42
C LYS A 35 11.45 -3.76 -15.01
N ARG A 36 11.02 -2.93 -15.96
CA ARG A 36 9.99 -1.92 -15.73
C ARG A 36 8.63 -2.56 -15.48
N ASP A 37 8.31 -3.60 -16.25
CA ASP A 37 7.07 -4.36 -16.07
C ASP A 37 7.00 -5.01 -14.68
N LEU A 38 8.12 -5.53 -14.19
CA LEU A 38 8.22 -6.06 -12.83
C LEU A 38 8.05 -4.96 -11.76
N ALA A 39 8.65 -3.78 -11.94
CA ALA A 39 8.44 -2.66 -11.02
C ALA A 39 6.97 -2.21 -10.97
N PHE A 40 6.28 -2.17 -12.11
CA PHE A 40 4.84 -1.89 -12.14
C PHE A 40 3.98 -3.02 -11.59
N SER A 41 4.43 -4.28 -11.70
CA SER A 41 3.76 -5.39 -11.03
C SER A 41 3.78 -5.22 -9.51
N VAL A 42 4.87 -4.66 -8.94
CA VAL A 42 4.90 -4.30 -7.51
C VAL A 42 3.87 -3.22 -7.19
N VAL A 43 3.73 -2.18 -8.01
CA VAL A 43 2.69 -1.15 -7.83
C VAL A 43 1.30 -1.79 -7.77
N HIS A 44 0.99 -2.66 -8.73
CA HIS A 44 -0.31 -3.35 -8.77
C HIS A 44 -0.56 -4.21 -7.51
N LEU A 45 0.44 -4.95 -7.04
CA LEU A 45 0.32 -5.73 -5.80
C LEU A 45 0.09 -4.84 -4.58
N VAL A 46 0.72 -3.67 -4.53
CA VAL A 46 0.54 -2.71 -3.44
C VAL A 46 -0.86 -2.08 -3.47
N GLU A 47 -1.40 -1.77 -4.64
CA GLU A 47 -2.79 -1.28 -4.78
C GLU A 47 -3.81 -2.31 -4.26
N ILE A 48 -3.61 -3.59 -4.56
CA ILE A 48 -4.44 -4.68 -4.01
C ILE A 48 -4.34 -4.72 -2.49
N ALA A 49 -3.12 -4.62 -1.94
CA ALA A 49 -2.89 -4.59 -0.49
C ALA A 49 -3.55 -3.38 0.16
N GLN A 50 -3.51 -2.21 -0.48
CA GLN A 50 -4.19 -0.99 0.01
C GLN A 50 -5.70 -1.20 0.06
N GLY A 51 -6.30 -1.80 -0.97
CA GLY A 51 -7.72 -2.14 -0.96
C GLY A 51 -8.12 -3.12 0.16
N LEU A 52 -7.23 -4.05 0.53
CA LEU A 52 -7.44 -4.94 1.67
C LEU A 52 -7.41 -4.18 3.00
N VAL A 53 -6.44 -3.27 3.19
CA VAL A 53 -6.31 -2.43 4.39
C VAL A 53 -7.53 -1.52 4.57
N GLU A 54 -7.99 -0.88 3.50
CA GLU A 54 -9.17 -0.01 3.53
C GLU A 54 -10.41 -0.79 3.98
N ARG A 55 -10.63 -1.99 3.44
CA ARG A 55 -11.73 -2.86 3.88
C ARG A 55 -11.62 -3.26 5.36
N SER A 56 -10.39 -3.50 5.84
CA SER A 56 -10.16 -3.80 7.26
C SER A 56 -10.45 -2.60 8.16
N LEU A 57 -10.11 -1.38 7.74
CA LEU A 57 -10.41 -0.15 8.48
C LEU A 57 -11.92 0.09 8.62
N VAL A 58 -12.68 -0.06 7.52
CA VAL A 58 -14.16 0.02 7.56
C VAL A 58 -14.74 -1.00 8.54
N GLY A 59 -14.15 -2.19 8.60
CA GLY A 59 -14.52 -3.23 9.57
C GLY A 59 -14.27 -2.83 11.03
N VAL A 60 -13.21 -2.05 11.31
CA VAL A 60 -12.90 -1.56 12.66
C VAL A 60 -13.83 -0.42 13.09
N GLU A 61 -14.22 0.48 12.18
CA GLU A 61 -15.14 1.58 12.48
C GLU A 61 -16.58 1.12 12.79
N THR A 62 -16.94 -0.10 12.35
CA THR A 62 -18.28 -0.66 12.53
C THR A 62 -18.47 -1.38 13.87
N ILE A 63 -17.40 -1.60 14.65
CA ILE A 63 -17.40 -2.33 15.94
C ILE A 63 -17.37 -1.35 17.10
#